data_AF-T0Z320-F1
#
_entry.id   AF-T0Z320-F1
#
_cell.length_a   1.000
_cell.length_b   1.000
_cell.length_c   1.000
_cell.angle_alpha   90.00
_cell.angle_beta   90.00
_cell.angle_gamma   90.00
#
_symmetry.space_group_name_H-M   'P 1'
#
loop_
_entity.id
_entity.type
_entity.pdbx_description
1 polymer ?
#
loop_
_entity_poly.entity_id
_entity_poly.type
_entity_poly.pdbx_seq_one_letter_code
_entity_poly.pdbx_strand_id
1 'polypeptide(L)'
;MHQLRGRVGRAGDRGYCFLLGDAPSDEARARLEALVGSHDGFALAEIDLDLRGEGTLLGSRQRGRSDLRVASLRDDEDLLVAARDAAASLVEDADVSDELVGELRLLAEPAEVGFLFQG
;
A
#
# COMPACT_ATOMS: atom_id res chain seq x y z
N MET A 1 11.60 7.21 6.52
CA MET A 1 12.97 7.72 6.26
C MET A 1 13.04 8.67 5.07
N HIS A 2 12.43 8.35 3.92
CA HIS A 2 12.39 9.23 2.73
C HIS A 2 12.00 10.68 3.05
N GLN A 3 10.93 10.87 3.83
CA GLN A 3 10.48 12.20 4.27
C GLN A 3 11.49 12.97 5.13
N LEU A 4 12.33 12.27 5.92
CA LEU A 4 13.39 12.91 6.71
C LEU A 4 14.55 13.34 5.81
N ARG A 5 14.94 12.50 4.84
CA ARG A 5 15.95 12.84 3.82
C ARG A 5 15.56 14.08 3.01
N GLY A 6 14.28 14.20 2.63
CA GLY A 6 13.77 15.37 1.90
C GLY A 6 13.84 16.70 2.66
N ARG A 7 14.12 16.66 3.98
CA ARG A 7 14.34 17.85 4.80
C ARG A 7 15.81 18.27 4.86
N VAL A 8 16.72 17.51 4.26
CA VAL A 8 18.17 17.76 4.24
C VAL A 8 18.57 18.47 2.94
N GLY A 9 19.34 19.55 3.05
CA GLY A 9 19.73 20.40 1.91
C GLY A 9 18.64 21.42 1.59
N ARG A 10 18.98 22.71 1.71
CA ARG A 10 18.14 23.85 1.33
C ARG A 10 19.02 24.87 0.61
N ALA A 11 18.41 25.68 -0.27
CA ALA A 11 19.05 26.84 -0.91
C ALA A 11 20.29 26.55 -1.79
N GLY A 12 20.37 25.36 -2.42
CA GLY A 12 21.37 25.07 -3.45
C GLY A 12 22.67 24.43 -2.96
N ASP A 13 22.86 24.31 -1.64
CA ASP A 13 24.01 23.62 -1.06
C ASP A 13 23.79 22.10 -0.99
N ARG A 14 24.87 21.33 -1.20
CA ARG A 14 24.83 19.87 -1.07
C ARG A 14 24.59 19.47 0.40
N GLY A 15 23.48 18.77 0.64
CA GLY A 15 23.18 18.13 1.92
C GLY A 15 23.64 16.67 1.96
N TYR A 16 24.11 16.22 3.12
CA TYR A 16 24.45 14.82 3.37
C TYR A 16 23.50 14.23 4.40
N CYS A 17 22.97 13.03 4.14
CA CYS A 17 22.12 12.28 5.05
C CYS A 17 22.85 11.00 5.44
N PHE A 18 23.26 10.90 6.70
CA PHE A 18 23.89 9.69 7.24
C PHE A 18 22.83 8.84 7.94
N LEU A 19 22.80 7.56 7.61
CA LEU A 19 21.93 6.56 8.24
C LEU A 19 22.79 5.74 9.20
N LEU A 20 22.49 5.81 10.49
CA LEU A 20 23.23 5.15 11.56
C LEU A 20 22.29 4.18 12.27
N GLY A 21 22.72 2.94 12.48
CA GLY A 21 21.98 1.93 13.23
C GLY A 21 22.89 0.81 13.69
N ASP A 22 22.63 0.27 14.87
CA ASP A 22 23.35 -0.88 15.42
C ASP A 22 22.74 -2.18 14.88
N ALA A 23 23.61 -3.05 14.35
CA ALA A 23 23.31 -4.42 13.91
C ALA A 23 21.90 -4.60 13.29
N PRO A 24 21.61 -3.96 12.13
CA PRO A 24 20.29 -4.06 11.52
C PRO A 24 19.96 -5.52 11.17
N SER A 25 18.70 -5.91 11.34
CA SER A 25 18.19 -7.16 10.76
C SER A 25 18.37 -7.14 9.25
N ASP A 26 18.35 -8.30 8.58
CA ASP A 26 18.46 -8.35 7.11
C ASP A 26 17.38 -7.53 6.41
N GLU A 27 16.16 -7.52 6.95
CA GLU A 27 15.05 -6.68 6.46
C GLU A 27 15.34 -5.18 6.64
N ALA A 28 15.87 -4.77 7.79
CA ALA A 28 16.25 -3.38 8.03
C ALA A 28 17.41 -2.95 7.11
N ARG A 29 18.36 -3.85 6.86
CA ARG A 29 19.47 -3.63 5.93
C ARG A 29 18.96 -3.46 4.50
N ALA A 30 18.05 -4.31 4.04
CA ALA A 30 17.44 -4.19 2.71
C ALA A 30 16.68 -2.86 2.53
N ARG A 31 15.93 -2.41 3.56
CA ARG A 31 15.28 -1.09 3.54
C ARG A 31 16.27 0.08 3.46
N LEU A 32 17.39 -0.02 4.16
CA LEU A 32 18.44 0.99 4.12
C LEU A 32 19.11 1.04 2.75
N GLU A 33 19.44 -0.13 2.18
CA GLU A 33 20.00 -0.26 0.84
C GLU A 33 19.06 0.34 -0.23
N ALA A 34 17.76 0.05 -0.15
CA ALA A 34 16.74 0.66 -1.01
C ALA A 34 16.73 2.19 -0.89
N LEU A 35 16.76 2.73 0.34
CA LEU A 35 16.79 4.18 0.60
C LEU A 35 18.04 4.86 0.01
N VAL A 36 19.19 4.18 0.03
CA VAL A 36 20.43 4.69 -0.56
C VAL A 36 20.38 4.61 -2.09
N GLY A 37 19.78 3.55 -2.63
CA GLY A 37 19.69 3.29 -4.07
C GLY A 37 18.71 4.19 -4.84
N SER A 38 17.71 4.77 -4.17
CA SER A 38 16.70 5.59 -4.86
C SER A 38 16.34 6.90 -4.14
N HIS A 39 16.20 7.95 -4.96
CA HIS A 39 15.64 9.24 -4.56
C HIS A 39 14.13 9.36 -4.77
N ASP A 40 13.54 8.48 -5.58
CA ASP A 40 12.12 8.51 -5.93
C ASP A 40 11.26 7.91 -4.80
N GLY A 41 10.27 8.67 -4.33
CA GLY A 41 9.38 8.25 -3.27
C GLY A 41 8.46 7.09 -3.68
N PHE A 42 8.06 7.02 -4.96
CA PHE A 42 7.19 5.96 -5.46
C PHE A 42 7.91 4.62 -5.54
N ALA A 43 9.08 4.59 -6.19
CA ALA A 43 9.92 3.39 -6.25
C ALA A 43 10.29 2.86 -4.85
N LEU A 44 10.51 3.75 -3.88
CA LEU A 44 10.76 3.35 -2.49
C LEU A 44 9.54 2.75 -1.80
N ALA A 45 8.33 3.22 -2.15
CA ALA A 45 7.09 2.67 -1.61
C ALA A 45 6.83 1.25 -2.16
N GLU A 46 7.13 1.02 -3.44
CA GLU A 46 7.05 -0.31 -4.06
C GLU A 46 8.02 -1.30 -3.40
N ILE A 47 9.29 -0.92 -3.23
CA ILE A 47 10.27 -1.79 -2.57
C ILE A 47 9.89 -2.07 -1.11
N ASP A 48 9.35 -1.08 -0.38
CA ASP A 48 8.88 -1.30 0.99
C ASP A 48 7.67 -2.23 1.05
N LEU A 49 6.78 -2.20 0.04
CA LEU A 49 5.68 -3.14 -0.10
C LEU A 49 6.20 -4.57 -0.32
N ASP A 50 7.15 -4.73 -1.24
CA ASP A 50 7.81 -6.02 -1.51
C ASP A 50 8.47 -6.60 -0.24
N LEU A 51 9.22 -5.76 0.49
CA LEU A 51 9.93 -6.17 1.70
C LEU A 51 8.99 -6.53 2.86
N ARG A 52 7.79 -5.94 2.92
CA ARG A 52 6.77 -6.26 3.94
C ARG A 52 5.92 -7.47 3.55
N GLY A 53 5.82 -7.78 2.28
CA GLY A 53 4.87 -8.73 1.73
C GLY A 53 3.43 -8.19 1.70
N GLU A 54 2.69 -8.65 0.70
CA GLU A 54 1.31 -8.23 0.33
C GLU A 54 0.31 -8.28 1.50
N GLY A 55 0.53 -9.16 2.48
CA GLY A 55 -0.36 -9.34 3.64
C GLY A 55 -0.40 -8.21 4.66
N THR A 56 0.43 -7.16 4.52
CA THR A 56 0.50 -6.06 5.49
C THR A 56 -0.41 -4.87 5.13
N LEU A 57 -0.74 -4.67 3.85
CA LEU A 57 -1.62 -3.57 3.42
C LEU A 57 -3.07 -3.78 3.86
N LEU A 58 -3.55 -5.02 3.85
CA LEU A 58 -4.92 -5.39 4.26
C LEU A 58 -5.04 -5.77 5.74
N GLY A 59 -3.98 -5.54 6.51
CA GLY A 59 -4.02 -5.58 7.96
C GLY A 59 -3.88 -6.98 8.55
N SER A 60 -3.08 -7.03 9.60
CA SER A 60 -2.82 -8.14 10.52
C SER A 60 -4.06 -8.71 11.27
N ARG A 61 -5.28 -8.47 10.76
CA ARG A 61 -6.57 -8.91 11.34
C ARG A 61 -7.39 -9.84 10.44
N GLN A 62 -6.99 -10.13 9.21
CA GLN A 62 -7.61 -11.19 8.38
C GLN A 62 -7.34 -12.64 8.85
N ARG A 63 -6.97 -12.85 10.12
CA ARG A 63 -6.99 -14.18 10.74
C ARG A 63 -8.44 -14.58 11.05
N GLY A 64 -9.26 -14.83 10.04
CA GLY A 64 -10.59 -15.41 10.29
C GLY A 64 -11.61 -15.35 9.17
N ARG A 65 -11.42 -14.55 8.12
CA ARG A 65 -12.36 -14.49 7.00
C ARG A 65 -11.60 -14.51 5.69
N SER A 66 -11.79 -15.60 4.96
CA SER A 66 -11.56 -15.79 3.52
C SER A 66 -10.60 -14.77 2.91
N ASP A 67 -9.32 -14.93 3.21
CA ASP A 67 -8.25 -14.96 2.23
C ASP A 67 -8.60 -14.29 0.88
N LEU A 68 -8.27 -13.01 0.73
CA LEU A 68 -7.85 -12.45 -0.57
C LEU A 68 -6.51 -13.11 -1.00
N ARG A 69 -6.38 -14.44 -0.84
CA ARG A 69 -5.15 -15.22 -1.12
C ARG A 69 -4.84 -15.36 -2.60
N VAL A 70 -5.57 -14.68 -3.47
CA VAL A 70 -5.54 -14.99 -4.90
C VAL A 70 -5.23 -13.77 -5.77
N ALA A 71 -4.96 -12.59 -5.21
CA ALA A 71 -4.56 -11.43 -6.00
C ALA A 71 -3.26 -10.82 -5.44
N SER A 72 -2.18 -10.96 -6.21
CA SER A 72 -0.97 -10.18 -5.97
C SER A 72 -1.24 -8.77 -6.49
N LEU A 73 -1.13 -7.77 -5.61
CA LEU A 73 -1.30 -6.37 -6.03
C LEU A 73 -0.28 -5.94 -7.11
N ARG A 74 0.81 -6.69 -7.22
CA ARG A 74 1.88 -6.47 -8.19
C ARG A 74 1.63 -7.24 -9.49
N ASP A 75 1.36 -8.54 -9.40
CA ASP A 75 1.23 -9.38 -10.59
C ASP A 75 -0.14 -9.22 -11.27
N ASP A 76 -1.15 -8.74 -10.52
CA ASP A 76 -2.53 -8.60 -10.98
C ASP A 76 -2.96 -7.12 -11.12
N GLU A 77 -2.02 -6.20 -11.39
CA GLU A 77 -2.31 -4.76 -11.57
C GLU A 77 -3.44 -4.52 -12.59
N ASP A 78 -3.36 -5.16 -13.75
CA ASP A 78 -4.37 -5.05 -14.82
C ASP A 78 -5.75 -5.53 -14.36
N LEU A 79 -5.79 -6.59 -13.54
CA LEU A 79 -7.03 -7.13 -12.99
C LEU A 79 -7.64 -6.17 -11.97
N LEU A 80 -6.81 -5.52 -11.15
CA LEU A 80 -7.26 -4.54 -10.17
C LEU A 80 -7.81 -3.28 -10.85
N VAL A 81 -7.14 -2.82 -11.91
CA VAL A 81 -7.61 -1.72 -12.73
C VAL A 81 -8.96 -2.06 -13.36
N ALA A 82 -9.08 -3.24 -13.98
CA ALA A 82 -10.34 -3.70 -14.57
C ALA A 82 -11.47 -3.85 -13.54
N ALA A 83 -11.17 -4.38 -12.36
CA ALA A 83 -12.15 -4.52 -11.28
C ALA A 83 -12.63 -3.15 -10.77
N ARG A 84 -11.71 -2.18 -10.62
CA ARG A 84 -12.06 -0.80 -10.24
C ARG A 84 -12.95 -0.13 -11.29
N ASP A 85 -12.62 -0.26 -12.56
CA ASP A 85 -13.38 0.39 -13.64
C ASP A 85 -14.78 -0.23 -13.80
N ALA A 86 -14.89 -1.55 -13.61
CA ALA A 86 -16.19 -2.23 -13.55
C ALA A 86 -17.03 -1.75 -12.36
N ALA A 87 -16.43 -1.64 -11.18
CA ALA A 87 -17.10 -1.13 -9.98
C ALA A 87 -17.58 0.31 -10.15
N ALA A 88 -16.76 1.19 -10.76
CA ALA A 88 -17.13 2.57 -11.05
C ALA A 88 -18.34 2.63 -12.00
N SER A 89 -18.32 1.84 -13.07
CA SER A 89 -19.42 1.77 -14.05
C SER A 89 -20.74 1.34 -13.40
N LEU A 90 -20.72 0.32 -12.53
CA LEU A 90 -21.90 -0.15 -11.81
C LEU A 90 -22.52 0.94 -10.91
N VAL A 91 -21.68 1.76 -10.28
CA VAL A 91 -22.15 2.87 -9.43
C VAL A 91 -22.70 4.02 -10.28
N GLU A 92 -22.04 4.36 -11.39
CA GLU A 92 -22.47 5.42 -12.31
C GLU A 92 -23.82 5.13 -12.96
N ASP A 93 -24.03 3.88 -13.39
CA ASP A 93 -25.28 3.42 -14.00
C ASP A 93 -26.40 3.23 -12.96
N ALA A 94 -26.10 3.40 -11.67
CA ALA A 94 -26.97 3.11 -10.53
C ALA A 94 -27.55 1.67 -10.54
N ASP A 95 -26.92 0.75 -11.27
CA ASP A 95 -27.29 -0.65 -11.39
C ASP A 95 -26.62 -1.47 -10.29
N VAL A 96 -26.85 -1.04 -9.04
CA VAL A 96 -26.36 -1.75 -7.86
C VAL A 96 -27.54 -2.46 -7.23
N SER A 97 -27.63 -3.78 -7.44
CA SER A 97 -28.70 -4.58 -6.86
C SER A 97 -28.62 -4.64 -5.34
N ASP A 98 -29.78 -4.71 -4.67
CA ASP A 98 -29.85 -4.87 -3.20
C ASP A 98 -29.07 -6.11 -2.71
N GLU A 99 -28.99 -7.15 -3.54
CA GLU A 99 -28.20 -8.35 -3.30
C GLU A 99 -26.69 -8.04 -3.27
N LEU A 100 -26.19 -7.30 -4.27
CA LEU A 100 -24.79 -6.88 -4.31
C LEU A 100 -24.42 -5.95 -3.15
N VAL A 101 -25.33 -5.05 -2.76
CA VAL A 101 -25.17 -4.22 -1.56
C VAL A 101 -25.13 -5.08 -0.30
N GLY A 102 -25.94 -6.14 -0.23
CA GLY A 102 -25.94 -7.12 0.85
C GLY A 102 -24.60 -7.83 0.99
N GLU A 103 -24.05 -8.35 -0.11
CA GLU A 103 -22.74 -9.00 -0.17
C GLU A 103 -21.60 -8.04 0.20
N LEU A 104 -21.62 -6.80 -0.31
CA LEU A 104 -20.62 -5.79 0.04
C LEU A 104 -20.59 -5.47 1.54
N ARG A 105 -21.75 -5.45 2.22
CA ARG A 105 -21.83 -5.26 3.67
C ARG A 105 -21.29 -6.44 4.48
N LEU A 106 -21.27 -7.65 3.89
CA LEU A 106 -20.64 -8.82 4.51
C LEU A 106 -19.11 -8.77 4.37
N LEU A 107 -18.60 -8.13 3.32
CA LEU A 107 -17.18 -7.98 3.02
C LEU A 107 -16.53 -6.77 3.69
N ALA A 108 -17.23 -5.64 3.79
CA ALA A 108 -16.72 -4.40 4.39
C ALA A 108 -17.37 -4.19 5.75
N GLU A 109 -16.64 -4.51 6.83
CA GLU A 109 -17.13 -4.20 8.18
C GLU A 109 -17.21 -2.66 8.35
N PRO A 110 -18.16 -2.14 9.15
CA PRO A 110 -18.30 -0.69 9.36
C PRO A 110 -17.01 0.02 9.82
N ALA A 111 -16.12 -0.71 10.50
CA ALA A 111 -14.81 -0.22 10.90
C ALA A 111 -13.82 -0.04 9.72
N GLU A 112 -13.97 -0.81 8.64
CA GLU A 112 -13.13 -0.75 7.44
C GLU A 112 -13.57 0.37 6.50
N VAL A 113 -14.88 0.60 6.40
CA VAL A 113 -15.45 1.75 5.67
C VAL A 113 -14.92 3.07 6.26
N GLY A 114 -14.86 3.16 7.59
CA GLY A 114 -14.28 4.33 8.26
C GLY A 114 -12.82 4.60 7.89
N PHE A 115 -12.02 3.56 7.65
CA PHE A 115 -10.60 3.68 7.26
C PHE A 115 -10.42 4.04 5.79
N LEU A 116 -11.23 3.46 4.89
CA LEU A 116 -11.14 3.69 3.44
C LEU A 116 -11.51 5.14 3.03
N PHE A 117 -12.33 5.81 3.84
CA PHE A 117 -12.80 7.17 3.55
C PHE A 117 -12.15 8.26 4.44
N GLN A 118 -11.10 7.95 5.21
CA GLN A 118 -10.27 9.00 5.83
C GLN A 118 -9.26 9.54 4.80
N GLY A 119 -9.73 10.47 3.96
CA GLY A 119 -8.89 11.37 3.16
C GLY A 119 -8.77 12.73 3.83
#